data_AF-A0A224YCX8-F1
#
_entry.id   AF-A0A224YCX8-F1
#
_cell.length_a   1.000
_cell.length_b   1.000
_cell.length_c   1.000
_cell.angle_alpha   90.00
_cell.angle_beta   90.00
_cell.angle_gamma   90.00
#
_symmetry.space_group_name_H-M   'P 1'
#
loop_
_entity.id
_entity.type
_entity.pdbx_description
1 polymer ?
#
loop_
_entity_poly.entity_id
_entity_poly.type
_entity_poly.pdbx_seq_one_letter_code
_entity_poly.pdbx_strand_id
1 'polypeptide(L)'
;MAFVRQAVFLFALVGACWAHKDGAPDSACATMIPEHKDSTHEVAGPSTPFHLVQDKRDFKAGDVVAVTLSSSGTPFKGFFVKAFNENNQEIGQFEASSEAKAVTKCSGVTHTNPTDKTTVKVLWKAPEGAAGKVHFRATVVIDYHKSVTGIQSTVA
;
A
#
# COMPACT_ATOMS: atom_id res chain seq x y z
N MET A 1 5.22 35.84 -54.20
CA MET A 1 4.99 35.87 -52.74
C MET A 1 3.72 35.10 -52.45
N ALA A 2 3.81 33.90 -51.88
CA ALA A 2 2.66 33.23 -51.26
C ALA A 2 3.19 32.23 -50.23
N PHE A 3 2.72 32.42 -49.01
CA PHE A 3 3.31 31.98 -47.75
C PHE A 3 3.28 30.46 -47.56
N VAL A 4 4.41 29.91 -47.11
CA VAL A 4 4.51 28.57 -46.53
C VAL A 4 3.64 28.55 -45.27
N ARG A 5 2.49 27.87 -45.31
CA ARG A 5 1.69 27.59 -44.11
C ARG A 5 2.35 26.47 -43.33
N GLN A 6 3.26 26.83 -42.42
CA GLN A 6 3.77 25.93 -41.40
C GLN A 6 2.61 25.53 -40.48
N ALA A 7 2.10 24.31 -40.64
CA ALA A 7 1.24 23.68 -39.66
C ALA A 7 2.12 23.23 -38.48
N VAL A 8 2.27 24.09 -37.48
CA VAL A 8 2.88 23.72 -36.21
C VAL A 8 1.86 22.86 -35.45
N PHE A 9 2.01 21.53 -35.57
CA PHE A 9 1.30 20.60 -34.70
C PHE A 9 1.90 20.70 -33.28
N LEU A 10 1.27 21.52 -32.45
CA LEU A 10 1.54 21.58 -31.02
C LEU A 10 1.07 20.26 -30.41
N PHE A 11 1.97 19.29 -30.28
CA PHE A 11 1.72 18.07 -29.50
C PHE A 11 1.55 18.49 -28.03
N ALA A 12 0.31 18.73 -27.62
CA ALA A 12 -0.03 18.84 -26.21
C ALA A 12 0.29 17.48 -25.57
N LEU A 13 1.45 17.40 -24.91
CA LEU A 13 1.78 16.34 -23.98
C LEU A 13 0.83 16.48 -22.78
N VAL A 14 -0.40 15.99 -22.95
CA VAL A 14 -1.27 15.70 -21.82
C VAL A 14 -0.60 14.52 -21.11
N GLY A 15 0.23 14.83 -20.12
CA GLY A 15 0.76 13.82 -19.21
C GLY A 15 -0.43 13.07 -18.64
N ALA A 16 -0.62 11.83 -19.07
CA ALA A 16 -1.66 10.98 -18.53
C ALA A 16 -1.39 10.85 -17.03
N CYS A 17 -2.24 11.46 -16.21
CA CYS A 17 -2.23 11.25 -14.77
C CYS A 17 -2.51 9.76 -14.57
N TRP A 18 -1.47 8.96 -14.36
CA TRP A 18 -1.60 7.55 -14.07
C TRP A 18 -2.23 7.41 -12.69
N ALA A 19 -3.56 7.36 -12.65
CA ALA A 19 -4.26 6.77 -11.53
C ALA A 19 -3.74 5.34 -11.41
N HIS A 20 -3.08 5.03 -10.30
CA HIS A 20 -2.54 3.71 -10.00
C HIS A 20 -3.67 2.74 -9.64
N LYS A 21 -4.60 2.54 -10.59
CA LYS A 21 -5.74 1.63 -10.45
C LYS A 21 -5.29 0.21 -10.09
N ASP A 22 -4.09 -0.16 -10.54
CA ASP A 22 -3.54 -1.49 -10.35
C ASP A 22 -2.62 -1.59 -9.12
N GLY A 23 -2.61 -0.61 -8.20
CA GLY A 23 -1.80 -0.63 -6.97
C GLY A 23 -0.60 0.32 -6.96
N ALA A 24 -0.06 0.57 -5.77
CA ALA A 24 1.06 1.48 -5.53
C ALA A 24 2.32 1.14 -6.36
N PRO A 25 3.05 2.15 -6.88
CA PRO A 25 4.34 1.97 -7.55
C PRO A 25 5.48 1.71 -6.55
N ASP A 26 6.64 1.30 -7.06
CA ASP A 26 7.84 1.09 -6.24
C ASP A 26 8.27 2.35 -5.46
N SER A 27 8.01 3.55 -5.98
CA SER A 27 8.32 4.81 -5.28
C SER A 27 7.57 4.96 -3.95
N ALA A 28 6.41 4.30 -3.80
CA ALA A 28 5.65 4.29 -2.55
C ALA A 28 6.41 3.60 -1.40
N CYS A 29 7.41 2.78 -1.70
CA CYS A 29 8.26 2.15 -0.70
C CYS A 29 8.95 3.18 0.21
N ALA A 30 9.26 4.38 -0.28
CA ALA A 30 9.96 5.41 0.49
C ALA A 30 9.10 6.01 1.61
N THR A 31 7.86 6.39 1.31
CA THR A 31 7.02 7.20 2.21
C THR A 31 5.79 6.47 2.72
N MET A 32 5.29 5.47 1.99
CA MET A 32 3.96 4.87 2.17
C MET A 32 2.80 5.88 2.04
N ILE A 33 3.05 7.09 1.52
CA ILE A 33 2.06 8.14 1.36
C ILE A 33 1.70 8.23 -0.13
N PRO A 34 0.41 8.08 -0.50
CA PRO A 34 -0.01 8.31 -1.88
C PRO A 34 0.11 9.80 -2.21
N GLU A 35 0.80 10.16 -3.29
CA GLU A 35 1.01 11.56 -3.66
C GLU A 35 0.15 11.96 -4.86
N HIS A 36 -0.87 12.78 -4.60
CA HIS A 36 -1.65 13.48 -5.63
C HIS A 36 -1.87 14.93 -5.22
N LYS A 37 -2.18 15.79 -6.20
CA LYS A 37 -2.55 17.18 -5.93
C LYS A 37 -3.77 17.23 -4.99
N ASP A 38 -3.70 18.09 -3.98
CA ASP A 38 -4.77 18.32 -3.01
C ASP A 38 -5.12 17.08 -2.16
N SER A 39 -4.15 16.19 -1.92
CA SER A 39 -4.33 15.02 -1.06
C SER A 39 -4.30 15.39 0.43
N THR A 40 -5.13 14.69 1.20
CA THR A 40 -5.18 14.74 2.65
C THR A 40 -4.79 13.37 3.22
N HIS A 41 -3.90 13.41 4.21
CA HIS A 41 -3.36 12.23 4.88
C HIS A 41 -3.61 12.38 6.37
N GLU A 42 -4.57 11.62 6.88
CA GLU A 42 -4.83 11.54 8.32
C GLU A 42 -3.93 10.43 8.90
N VAL A 43 -3.40 10.64 10.10
CA VAL A 43 -2.74 9.57 10.86
C VAL A 43 -3.82 8.87 11.68
N ALA A 44 -3.82 7.54 11.65
CA ALA A 44 -4.76 6.72 12.41
C ALA A 44 -4.70 7.07 13.91
N GLY A 45 -5.79 7.61 14.44
CA GLY A 45 -6.01 7.81 15.87
C GLY A 45 -6.83 6.67 16.49
N PRO A 46 -7.13 6.74 17.80
CA PRO A 46 -7.92 5.73 18.51
C PRO A 46 -9.32 5.48 17.94
N SER A 47 -9.89 6.46 17.24
CA SER A 47 -11.22 6.40 16.61
C SER A 47 -11.19 6.02 15.12
N THR A 48 -10.02 5.63 14.58
CA THR A 48 -9.94 5.18 13.19
C THR A 48 -10.86 3.97 12.95
N PRO A 49 -11.60 3.90 11.83
CA PRO A 49 -12.40 2.73 11.50
C PRO A 49 -11.57 1.57 10.96
N PHE A 50 -10.27 1.78 10.69
CA PHE A 50 -9.40 0.81 10.05
C PHE A 50 -8.56 0.03 11.06
N HIS A 51 -8.53 -1.29 10.90
CA HIS A 51 -7.83 -2.20 11.81
C HIS A 51 -6.92 -3.14 11.03
N LEU A 52 -5.68 -3.26 11.47
CA LEU A 52 -4.72 -4.23 10.96
C LEU A 52 -4.48 -5.27 12.05
N VAL A 53 -4.72 -6.55 11.74
CA VAL A 53 -4.63 -7.63 12.72
C VAL A 53 -3.99 -8.85 12.06
N GLN A 54 -2.94 -9.37 12.68
CA GLN A 54 -2.32 -10.63 12.31
C GLN A 54 -3.03 -11.83 12.98
N ASP A 55 -2.98 -13.00 12.35
CA ASP A 55 -3.59 -14.24 12.86
C ASP A 55 -2.73 -14.98 13.90
N LYS A 56 -1.44 -14.65 13.98
CA LYS A 56 -0.48 -15.26 14.91
C LYS A 56 0.00 -14.27 15.97
N ARG A 57 0.23 -14.77 17.18
CA ARG A 57 0.87 -13.96 18.24
C ARG A 57 2.38 -13.92 18.06
N ASP A 58 2.98 -15.04 17.68
CA ASP A 58 4.41 -15.28 17.50
C ASP A 58 4.67 -15.98 16.16
N PHE A 59 5.89 -15.94 15.65
CA PHE A 59 6.30 -16.54 14.39
C PHE A 59 7.70 -17.15 14.45
N LYS A 60 7.95 -18.10 13.54
CA LYS A 60 9.29 -18.63 13.26
C LYS A 60 9.71 -18.29 11.84
N ALA A 61 11.01 -18.33 11.57
CA ALA A 61 11.52 -18.30 10.20
C ALA A 61 10.78 -19.31 9.31
N GLY A 62 10.39 -18.88 8.11
CA GLY A 62 9.62 -19.69 7.16
C GLY A 62 8.10 -19.70 7.40
N ASP A 63 7.60 -19.21 8.54
CA ASP A 63 6.17 -19.09 8.78
C ASP A 63 5.50 -18.14 7.78
N VAL A 64 4.27 -18.49 7.42
CA VAL A 64 3.32 -17.55 6.81
C VAL A 64 2.41 -17.01 7.90
N VAL A 65 2.30 -15.69 7.99
CA VAL A 65 1.42 -14.94 8.89
C VAL A 65 0.36 -14.25 8.03
N ALA A 66 -0.91 -14.47 8.33
CA ALA A 66 -1.98 -13.74 7.66
C ALA A 66 -2.23 -12.42 8.38
N VAL A 67 -2.13 -11.32 7.64
CA VAL A 67 -2.41 -9.97 8.14
C VAL A 67 -3.68 -9.47 7.47
N THR A 68 -4.71 -9.21 8.27
CA THR A 68 -6.02 -8.76 7.81
C THR A 68 -6.16 -7.27 8.08
N LEU A 69 -6.38 -6.51 7.01
CA LEU A 69 -6.78 -5.11 7.07
C LEU A 69 -8.30 -5.04 6.89
N SER A 70 -9.00 -4.46 7.85
CA SER A 70 -10.47 -4.38 7.87
C SER A 70 -10.95 -2.98 8.22
N SER A 71 -12.21 -2.68 7.88
CA SER A 71 -12.89 -1.42 8.18
C SER A 71 -14.25 -1.61 8.83
N SER A 72 -14.54 -0.82 9.86
CA SER A 72 -15.81 -0.77 10.59
C SER A 72 -16.78 0.31 10.04
N GLY A 73 -17.08 0.25 8.74
CA GLY A 73 -18.15 1.05 8.12
C GLY A 73 -17.74 1.99 6.99
N THR A 74 -16.43 2.23 6.81
CA THR A 74 -15.92 3.06 5.71
C THR A 74 -15.16 2.20 4.70
N PRO A 75 -15.72 1.88 3.52
CA PRO A 75 -14.98 1.13 2.52
C PRO A 75 -13.71 1.86 2.08
N PHE A 76 -12.73 1.09 1.61
CA PHE A 76 -11.49 1.61 1.05
C PHE A 76 -11.25 1.07 -0.36
N LYS A 77 -10.64 1.90 -1.20
CA LYS A 77 -10.33 1.54 -2.60
C LYS A 77 -8.96 0.90 -2.72
N GLY A 78 -7.99 1.39 -1.97
CA GLY A 78 -6.61 0.96 -2.02
C GLY A 78 -5.98 0.77 -0.66
N PHE A 79 -4.90 0.00 -0.62
CA PHE A 79 -4.06 -0.16 0.54
C PHE A 79 -2.59 -0.31 0.14
N PHE A 80 -1.71 -0.06 1.09
CA PHE A 80 -0.31 -0.43 1.03
C PHE A 80 0.15 -0.89 2.42
N VAL A 81 0.62 -2.13 2.53
CA VAL A 81 1.12 -2.71 3.79
C VAL A 81 2.61 -2.99 3.63
N LYS A 82 3.42 -2.64 4.62
CA LYS A 82 4.85 -2.98 4.71
C LYS A 82 5.17 -3.67 6.03
N ALA A 83 6.18 -4.51 6.01
CA ALA A 83 6.69 -5.22 7.18
C ALA A 83 8.09 -4.72 7.57
N PHE A 84 8.28 -4.45 8.86
CA PHE A 84 9.54 -3.95 9.43
C PHE A 84 9.95 -4.76 10.66
N ASN A 85 11.24 -5.01 10.85
CA ASN A 85 11.77 -5.59 12.07
C ASN A 85 11.85 -4.54 13.21
N GLU A 86 12.33 -4.95 14.39
CA GLU A 86 12.50 -4.08 15.57
C GLU A 86 13.42 -2.87 15.33
N ASN A 87 14.35 -2.98 14.37
CA ASN A 87 15.27 -1.91 13.98
C ASN A 87 14.69 -1.00 12.88
N ASN A 88 13.39 -1.10 12.59
CA ASN A 88 12.70 -0.40 11.50
C ASN A 88 13.26 -0.70 10.10
N GLN A 89 13.90 -1.86 9.91
CA GLN A 89 14.37 -2.31 8.61
C GLN A 89 13.31 -3.19 7.95
N GLU A 90 13.12 -3.04 6.65
CA GLU A 90 12.17 -3.85 5.89
C GLU A 90 12.52 -5.34 5.97
N ILE A 91 11.52 -6.20 6.14
CA ILE A 91 11.75 -7.63 6.35
C ILE A 91 10.65 -8.52 5.74
N GLY A 92 11.08 -9.65 5.19
CA GLY A 92 10.20 -10.69 4.65
C GLY A 92 9.56 -10.31 3.33
N GLN A 93 8.61 -11.14 2.91
CA GLN A 93 7.99 -11.03 1.59
C GLN A 93 6.49 -11.26 1.71
N PHE A 94 5.71 -10.54 0.91
CA PHE A 94 4.28 -10.80 0.80
C PHE A 94 3.98 -11.69 -0.40
N GLU A 95 3.02 -12.59 -0.24
CA GLU A 95 2.53 -13.42 -1.34
C GLU A 95 1.46 -12.67 -2.14
N ALA A 96 1.49 -12.83 -3.46
CA ALA A 96 0.47 -12.26 -4.35
C ALA A 96 -0.82 -13.08 -4.30
N SER A 97 -1.95 -12.40 -4.50
CA SER A 97 -3.28 -12.97 -4.63
C SER A 97 -4.07 -12.24 -5.73
N SER A 98 -5.34 -12.59 -5.93
CA SER A 98 -6.22 -11.85 -6.84
C SER A 98 -6.47 -10.41 -6.40
N GLU A 99 -6.35 -10.11 -5.10
CA GLU A 99 -6.71 -8.81 -4.51
C GLU A 99 -5.48 -7.99 -4.12
N ALA A 100 -4.31 -8.64 -4.03
CA ALA A 100 -3.08 -8.06 -3.51
C ALA A 100 -1.88 -8.47 -4.36
N LYS A 101 -0.97 -7.54 -4.63
CA LYS A 101 0.30 -7.80 -5.30
C LYS A 101 1.46 -7.30 -4.47
N ALA A 102 2.55 -8.06 -4.43
CA ALA A 102 3.79 -7.62 -3.82
C ALA A 102 4.42 -6.47 -4.61
N VAL A 103 5.09 -5.55 -3.92
CA VAL A 103 5.87 -4.46 -4.53
C VAL A 103 7.32 -4.89 -4.64
N THR A 104 7.96 -4.61 -5.77
CA THR A 104 9.23 -5.28 -6.12
C THR A 104 10.46 -4.71 -5.39
N LYS A 105 10.39 -3.45 -4.95
CA LYS A 105 11.51 -2.72 -4.35
C LYS A 105 11.51 -2.67 -2.82
N CYS A 106 10.52 -3.27 -2.17
CA CYS A 106 10.43 -3.31 -0.71
C CYS A 106 9.65 -4.50 -0.19
N SER A 107 9.73 -4.76 1.12
CA SER A 107 8.86 -5.72 1.81
C SER A 107 7.44 -5.17 1.97
N GLY A 108 6.75 -4.97 0.84
CA GLY A 108 5.42 -4.35 0.79
C GLY A 108 4.45 -5.03 -0.17
N VAL A 109 3.15 -4.78 0.07
CA VAL A 109 2.03 -5.33 -0.71
C VAL A 109 0.95 -4.28 -0.89
N THR A 110 0.33 -4.24 -2.07
CA THR A 110 -0.70 -3.26 -2.44
C THR A 110 -1.88 -3.93 -3.16
N HIS A 111 -2.98 -3.20 -3.31
CA HIS A 111 -4.16 -3.64 -4.04
C HIS A 111 -3.89 -3.88 -5.54
N THR A 112 -4.72 -4.71 -6.19
CA THR A 112 -4.66 -4.94 -7.65
C THR A 112 -5.72 -4.17 -8.44
N ASN A 113 -6.74 -3.62 -7.77
CA ASN A 113 -7.83 -2.88 -8.39
C ASN A 113 -8.49 -1.93 -7.35
N PRO A 114 -9.18 -0.86 -7.78
CA PRO A 114 -9.75 0.15 -6.88
C PRO A 114 -11.19 -0.15 -6.44
N THR A 115 -11.67 -1.39 -6.64
CA THR A 115 -13.01 -1.81 -6.17
C THR A 115 -13.12 -1.60 -4.67
N ASP A 116 -14.29 -1.19 -4.18
CA ASP A 116 -14.49 -0.96 -2.75
C ASP A 116 -14.30 -2.26 -1.96
N LYS A 117 -13.55 -2.14 -0.86
CA LYS A 117 -13.23 -3.25 0.05
C LYS A 117 -13.56 -2.83 1.48
N THR A 118 -14.04 -3.77 2.27
CA THR A 118 -14.16 -3.62 3.72
C THR A 118 -13.17 -4.51 4.47
N THR A 119 -12.59 -5.49 3.78
CA THR A 119 -11.57 -6.38 4.31
C THR A 119 -10.62 -6.80 3.19
N VAL A 120 -9.35 -7.00 3.52
CA VAL A 120 -8.38 -7.69 2.69
C VAL A 120 -7.43 -8.47 3.58
N LYS A 121 -7.11 -9.69 3.16
CA LYS A 121 -6.12 -10.55 3.82
C LYS A 121 -4.88 -10.64 2.96
N VAL A 122 -3.74 -10.25 3.50
CA VAL A 122 -2.43 -10.40 2.86
C VAL A 122 -1.60 -11.41 3.62
N LEU A 123 -0.79 -12.20 2.91
CA LEU A 123 0.04 -13.24 3.50
C LEU A 123 1.48 -12.75 3.52
N TRP A 124 2.09 -12.67 4.70
CA TRP A 124 3.49 -12.33 4.88
C TRP A 124 4.29 -13.57 5.25
N LYS A 125 5.38 -13.82 4.54
CA LYS A 125 6.32 -14.91 4.80
C LYS A 125 7.54 -14.39 5.54
N ALA A 126 7.80 -14.97 6.70
CA ALA A 126 8.99 -14.71 7.50
C ALA A 126 10.23 -15.23 6.75
N PRO A 127 11.27 -14.41 6.56
CA PRO A 127 12.49 -14.85 5.90
C PRO A 127 13.29 -15.79 6.81
N GLU A 128 14.24 -16.51 6.23
CA GLU A 128 15.18 -17.34 6.98
C GLU A 128 15.95 -16.50 8.00
N GLY A 129 16.13 -17.04 9.21
CA GLY A 129 16.82 -16.35 10.31
C GLY A 129 16.05 -15.18 10.94
N ALA A 130 14.80 -14.93 10.55
CA ALA A 130 13.97 -13.93 11.20
C ALA A 130 13.61 -14.35 12.63
N ALA A 131 13.72 -13.41 13.56
CA ALA A 131 13.39 -13.55 14.97
C ALA A 131 13.02 -12.18 15.56
N GLY A 132 12.48 -12.18 16.79
CA GLY A 132 12.02 -10.96 17.45
C GLY A 132 10.68 -10.49 16.87
N LYS A 133 10.42 -9.18 16.89
CA LYS A 133 9.14 -8.63 16.44
C LYS A 133 9.15 -8.20 14.99
N VAL A 134 7.99 -8.31 14.36
CA VAL A 134 7.69 -7.69 13.08
C VAL A 134 6.50 -6.76 13.21
N HIS A 135 6.73 -5.51 12.84
CA HIS A 135 5.74 -4.45 12.78
C HIS A 135 5.18 -4.34 11.37
N PHE A 136 3.90 -4.60 11.22
CA PHE A 136 3.18 -4.30 9.98
C PHE A 136 2.64 -2.89 10.07
N ARG A 137 2.86 -2.08 9.03
CA ARG A 137 2.29 -0.74 8.88
C ARG A 137 1.45 -0.70 7.62
N ALA A 138 0.32 -0.01 7.68
CA ALA A 138 -0.59 0.13 6.57
C ALA A 138 -0.98 1.59 6.31
N THR A 139 -1.13 1.89 5.03
CA THR A 139 -1.82 3.06 4.52
C THR A 139 -3.07 2.61 3.78
N VAL A 140 -4.19 3.27 4.02
CA VAL A 140 -5.50 3.03 3.41
C VAL A 140 -5.89 4.23 2.56
N VAL A 141 -6.35 3.98 1.34
CA VAL A 141 -6.88 5.00 0.42
C VAL A 141 -8.40 4.85 0.39
N ILE A 142 -9.10 5.88 0.88
CA ILE A 142 -10.57 5.93 0.89
C ILE A 142 -11.06 6.39 -0.49
N ASP A 143 -10.49 7.48 -0.98
CA ASP A 143 -10.73 8.02 -2.31
C ASP A 143 -9.46 8.70 -2.85
N TYR A 144 -9.55 9.33 -4.02
CA TYR A 144 -8.40 9.93 -4.71
C TYR A 144 -7.67 11.01 -3.87
N HIS A 145 -8.40 11.72 -3.00
CA HIS A 145 -7.87 12.81 -2.18
C HIS A 145 -7.72 12.45 -0.70
N LYS A 146 -8.28 11.33 -0.24
CA LYS A 146 -8.29 10.98 1.19
C LYS A 146 -7.63 9.64 1.48
N SER A 147 -6.70 9.66 2.43
CA SER A 147 -6.04 8.46 2.94
C SER A 147 -5.78 8.52 4.44
N VAL A 148 -5.62 7.35 5.05
CA VAL A 148 -5.26 7.16 6.46
C VAL A 148 -3.97 6.36 6.55
N THR A 149 -2.99 6.86 7.29
CA THR A 149 -1.67 6.23 7.49
C THR A 149 -1.49 5.79 8.95
N GLY A 150 -0.39 5.09 9.26
CA GLY A 150 -0.03 4.76 10.64
C GLY A 150 -0.86 3.66 11.29
N ILE A 151 -1.71 2.97 10.53
CA ILE A 151 -2.41 1.77 11.00
C ILE A 151 -1.35 0.68 11.18
N GLN A 152 -1.32 0.00 12.32
CA GLN A 152 -0.23 -0.92 12.61
C GLN A 152 -0.67 -2.15 13.40
N SER A 153 0.11 -3.21 13.28
CA SER A 153 -0.02 -4.44 14.04
C SER A 153 1.36 -5.05 14.27
N THR A 154 1.48 -6.03 15.16
CA THR A 154 2.79 -6.61 15.51
C THR A 154 2.66 -8.08 15.85
N VAL A 155 3.47 -8.91 15.19
CA VAL A 155 3.71 -10.31 15.57
C VAL A 155 5.04 -10.38 16.31
N ALA A 156 5.12 -11.19 17.37
CA ALA A 156 6.19 -11.14 18.36
C ALA A 156 6.50 -12.49 19.00
#